data_AF-A0AAW6FQ26-F1
#
_entry.id   AF-A0AAW6FQ26-F1
#
_cell.length_a   1.000
_cell.length_b   1.000
_cell.length_c   1.000
_cell.angle_alpha   90.00
_cell.angle_beta   90.00
_cell.angle_gamma   90.00
#
_symmetry.space_group_name_H-M   'P 1'
#
loop_
_entity.id
_entity.type
_entity.pdbx_description
1 polymer ?
#
loop_
_entity_poly.entity_id
_entity_poly.type
_entity_poly.pdbx_seq_one_letter_code
_entity_poly.pdbx_strand_id
1 'polypeptide(L)'
;MKKRRKQTQRKLKRSIIVFLSALLALFIIGFIGLKITKNGTYTVYDIKTQEQYGTYNHFIFAKWKMHSLEENENIVISNQNGKIVALHNAIVNFNTKEVTENTSYVVDGTNEDGYLNGSYGTDGLYIETSNDGSKVLFMMSGVKAWVSIEDIQLFYYDDYLQSYYYVNNGSLIHAILIDAESAQYQTLAIGEAPDFLKENTTYFSYDGNWFYTDMDQLSSNVLNDVHDNAINSEAYFNFYQYVPHRSLTNLDDSDYNEYLSSVGISATANAYPCADTESVLYENGSIFTEVQDQTYINATMMFAVALNESGYGQSQYAIENHNLFGHAAYDSNPDNANSYDSLEDCVYQHAYNFLQQGYANPEDERYHGSWFGNKASGINVQYASDPYWGEKAASFYYSLDNGKDLNEIQIITQKLKNDLNVYDEVDGSVLYSYEKGDIISFVYTDSDNGWYQIMSEAPVKDGKIDINSTYTKDSVGYIQASDLNQ
;
A
#
# COMPACT_ATOMS: atom_id res chain seq x y z
N MET A 1 1.09 -21.37 94.11
CA MET A 1 0.86 -20.06 93.45
C MET A 1 1.26 -20.13 91.97
N LYS A 2 0.31 -20.09 91.03
CA LYS A 2 0.59 -19.92 89.59
C LYS A 2 0.31 -18.47 89.18
N LYS A 3 1.35 -17.70 88.83
CA LYS A 3 1.21 -16.34 88.27
C LYS A 3 0.80 -16.44 86.80
N ARG A 4 -0.44 -16.02 86.47
CA ARG A 4 -0.88 -15.78 85.08
C ARG A 4 -0.18 -14.52 84.53
N ARG A 5 0.61 -14.66 83.47
CA ARG A 5 1.10 -13.53 82.66
C ARG A 5 -0.08 -12.94 81.88
N LYS A 6 -0.44 -11.67 82.12
CA LYS A 6 -1.35 -10.89 81.26
C LYS A 6 -0.58 -10.48 80.01
N GLN A 7 -0.93 -11.03 78.85
CA GLN A 7 -0.51 -10.48 77.56
C GLN A 7 -1.26 -9.17 77.32
N THR A 8 -0.54 -8.05 77.20
CA THR A 8 -1.09 -6.75 76.83
C THR A 8 -1.22 -6.70 75.32
N GLN A 9 -2.44 -6.80 74.78
CA GLN A 9 -2.69 -6.55 73.36
C GLN A 9 -2.41 -5.07 73.05
N ARG A 10 -1.35 -4.79 72.27
CA ARG A 10 -1.13 -3.46 71.70
C ARG A 10 -2.26 -3.16 70.72
N LYS A 11 -3.15 -2.22 71.05
CA LYS A 11 -4.18 -1.71 70.12
C LYS A 11 -3.51 -0.85 69.05
N LEU A 12 -3.77 -1.15 67.78
CA LEU A 12 -3.32 -0.34 66.64
C LEU A 12 -3.85 1.11 66.78
N LYS A 13 -3.00 2.11 66.50
CA LYS A 13 -3.42 3.52 66.48
C LYS A 13 -4.49 3.73 65.41
N ARG A 14 -5.53 4.51 65.72
CA ARG A 14 -6.67 4.79 64.82
C ARG A 14 -6.26 5.33 63.44
N SER A 15 -5.17 6.10 63.39
CA SER A 15 -4.58 6.60 62.14
C SER A 15 -4.00 5.49 61.24
N ILE A 16 -3.42 4.44 61.83
CA ILE A 16 -2.91 3.27 61.10
C ILE A 16 -4.07 2.46 60.53
N ILE A 17 -5.18 2.35 61.27
CA ILE A 17 -6.39 1.66 60.80
C ILE A 17 -6.99 2.40 59.61
N VAL A 18 -7.14 3.73 59.68
CA VAL A 18 -7.66 4.54 58.55
C VAL A 18 -6.75 4.43 57.32
N PHE A 19 -5.42 4.48 57.50
CA PHE A 19 -4.47 4.31 56.40
C PHE A 19 -4.55 2.92 55.75
N LEU A 20 -4.61 1.85 56.55
CA LEU A 20 -4.78 0.48 56.05
C LEU A 20 -6.13 0.29 55.36
N SER A 21 -7.20 0.90 55.87
CA SER A 21 -8.53 0.87 55.25
C SER A 21 -8.56 1.61 53.91
N ALA A 22 -7.86 2.74 53.79
CA ALA A 22 -7.73 3.48 52.53
C ALA A 22 -6.92 2.69 51.49
N LEU A 23 -5.82 2.06 51.90
CA LEU A 23 -5.04 1.14 51.06
C LEU A 23 -5.89 -0.06 50.59
N LEU A 24 -6.67 -0.65 51.49
CA LEU A 24 -7.56 -1.76 51.15
C LEU A 24 -8.68 -1.30 50.19
N ALA A 25 -9.24 -0.11 50.39
CA ALA A 25 -10.24 0.44 49.48
C ALA A 25 -9.66 0.71 48.08
N LEU A 26 -8.46 1.29 47.99
CA LEU A 26 -7.74 1.47 46.73
C LEU A 26 -7.43 0.14 46.05
N PHE A 27 -7.02 -0.87 46.83
CA PHE A 27 -6.80 -2.23 46.32
C PHE A 27 -8.10 -2.86 45.79
N ILE A 28 -9.22 -2.72 46.50
CA ILE A 28 -10.52 -3.23 46.08
C ILE A 28 -11.00 -2.49 44.81
N ILE A 29 -10.85 -1.17 44.75
CA ILE A 29 -11.20 -0.37 43.56
C ILE A 29 -10.36 -0.80 42.36
N GLY A 30 -9.04 -0.97 42.52
CA GLY A 30 -8.16 -1.49 41.48
C GLY A 30 -8.53 -2.91 41.04
N PHE A 31 -8.86 -3.78 41.98
CA PHE A 31 -9.28 -5.16 41.70
C PHE A 31 -10.63 -5.25 40.98
N ILE A 32 -11.60 -4.41 41.38
CA ILE A 32 -12.89 -4.30 40.68
C ILE A 32 -12.67 -3.72 39.28
N GLY A 33 -11.83 -2.68 39.14
CA GLY A 33 -11.43 -2.11 37.86
C GLY A 33 -10.88 -3.17 36.91
N LEU A 34 -9.88 -3.94 37.35
CA LEU A 34 -9.33 -5.07 36.59
C LEU A 34 -10.39 -6.11 36.20
N LYS A 35 -11.35 -6.42 37.07
CA LYS A 35 -12.43 -7.35 36.69
C LYS A 35 -13.36 -6.82 35.62
N ILE A 36 -13.63 -5.51 35.60
CA ILE A 36 -14.53 -4.87 34.64
C ILE A 36 -13.82 -4.64 33.29
N THR A 37 -12.50 -4.44 33.29
CA THR A 37 -11.69 -4.17 32.09
C THR A 37 -11.12 -5.42 31.40
N LYS A 38 -11.64 -6.62 31.72
CA LYS A 38 -11.23 -7.86 31.05
C LYS A 38 -11.57 -7.78 29.55
N ASN A 39 -10.62 -8.11 28.70
CA ASN A 39 -10.77 -8.03 27.24
C ASN A 39 -10.73 -9.40 26.54
N GLY A 40 -10.53 -10.50 27.28
CA GLY A 40 -10.60 -11.85 26.74
C GLY A 40 -9.97 -12.88 27.66
N THR A 41 -9.88 -14.14 27.22
CA THR A 41 -9.02 -15.14 27.85
C THR A 41 -7.90 -15.50 26.88
N TYR A 42 -6.66 -15.37 27.34
CA TYR A 42 -5.47 -15.55 26.52
C TYR A 42 -4.53 -16.56 27.17
N THR A 43 -4.05 -17.51 26.37
CA THR A 43 -3.12 -18.54 26.83
C THR A 43 -1.76 -18.32 26.20
N VAL A 44 -0.71 -18.29 27.03
CA VAL A 44 0.69 -18.20 26.58
C VAL A 44 1.29 -19.59 26.64
N TYR A 45 1.83 -20.07 25.52
CA TYR A 45 2.40 -21.42 25.42
C TYR A 45 3.46 -21.51 24.33
N ASP A 46 4.29 -22.54 24.39
CA ASP A 46 5.24 -22.89 23.33
C ASP A 46 4.52 -23.72 22.26
N ILE A 47 4.50 -23.24 21.02
CA ILE A 47 3.75 -23.90 19.94
C ILE A 47 4.33 -25.26 19.52
N LYS A 48 5.62 -25.51 19.75
CA LYS A 48 6.27 -26.77 19.37
C LYS A 48 6.10 -27.84 20.45
N THR A 49 6.30 -27.47 21.71
CA THR A 49 6.23 -28.41 22.85
C THR A 49 4.84 -28.51 23.46
N GLN A 50 3.97 -27.53 23.17
CA GLN A 50 2.65 -27.36 23.78
C GLN A 50 2.71 -27.10 25.30
N GLU A 51 3.88 -26.67 25.83
CA GLU A 51 4.03 -26.28 27.23
C GLU A 51 3.32 -24.93 27.49
N GLN A 52 2.40 -24.92 28.46
CA GLN A 52 1.63 -23.72 28.82
C GLN A 52 2.29 -22.93 29.96
N TYR A 53 2.52 -21.63 29.75
CA TYR A 53 3.15 -20.73 30.71
C TYR A 53 2.17 -19.84 31.49
N GLY A 54 0.90 -19.81 31.09
CA GLY A 54 -0.16 -19.16 31.86
C GLY A 54 -1.40 -18.83 31.05
N THR A 55 -2.48 -18.49 31.77
CA THR A 55 -3.72 -17.98 31.18
C THR A 55 -4.10 -16.66 31.85
N TYR A 56 -4.43 -15.66 31.04
CA TYR A 56 -4.64 -14.28 31.45
C TYR A 56 -6.01 -13.80 30.98
N ASN A 57 -6.64 -12.92 31.77
CA ASN A 57 -7.92 -12.30 31.40
C ASN A 57 -7.75 -10.91 30.73
N HIS A 58 -6.49 -10.50 30.52
CA HIS A 58 -6.13 -9.29 29.81
C HIS A 58 -4.97 -9.59 28.87
N PHE A 59 -5.10 -9.20 27.61
CA PHE A 59 -4.07 -9.43 26.59
C PHE A 59 -2.70 -8.86 27.02
N ILE A 60 -2.67 -7.65 27.57
CA ILE A 60 -1.44 -7.01 28.05
C ILE A 60 -0.63 -7.87 29.02
N PHE A 61 -1.28 -8.64 29.91
CA PHE A 61 -0.58 -9.53 30.84
C PHE A 61 -0.04 -10.78 30.16
N ALA A 62 -0.73 -11.27 29.12
CA ALA A 62 -0.20 -12.32 28.27
C ALA A 62 1.02 -11.82 27.47
N LYS A 63 0.96 -10.60 26.90
CA LYS A 63 2.08 -9.93 26.20
C LYS A 63 3.30 -9.79 27.12
N TRP A 64 3.12 -9.30 28.36
CA TRP A 64 4.23 -9.25 29.33
C TRP A 64 4.81 -10.62 29.65
N LYS A 65 3.97 -11.66 29.74
CA LYS A 65 4.47 -13.02 29.96
C LYS A 65 5.27 -13.53 28.76
N MET A 66 4.80 -13.29 27.54
CA MET A 66 5.52 -13.63 26.32
C MET A 66 6.88 -12.92 26.25
N HIS A 67 6.93 -11.62 26.49
CA HIS A 67 8.20 -10.86 26.54
C HIS A 67 9.16 -11.39 27.62
N SER A 68 8.66 -11.89 28.76
CA SER A 68 9.52 -12.51 29.78
C SER A 68 10.19 -13.83 29.33
N LEU A 69 9.84 -14.32 28.14
CA LEU A 69 10.30 -15.56 27.52
C LEU A 69 10.92 -15.31 26.13
N GLU A 70 11.32 -14.07 25.82
CA GLU A 70 11.77 -13.64 24.48
C GLU A 70 12.95 -14.44 23.89
N GLU A 71 13.74 -15.12 24.72
CA GLU A 71 14.79 -16.06 24.25
C GLU A 71 14.21 -17.28 23.50
N ASN A 72 12.91 -17.53 23.61
CA ASN A 72 12.22 -18.60 22.90
C ASN A 72 11.27 -18.02 21.84
N GLU A 73 11.69 -18.07 20.57
CA GLU A 73 10.90 -17.61 19.42
C GLU A 73 9.59 -18.39 19.23
N ASN A 74 9.45 -19.58 19.82
CA ASN A 74 8.27 -20.43 19.64
C ASN A 74 7.08 -20.05 20.56
N ILE A 75 7.22 -19.00 21.36
CA ILE A 75 6.17 -18.56 22.28
C ILE A 75 5.08 -17.82 21.51
N VAL A 76 3.84 -18.27 21.73
CA VAL A 76 2.64 -17.65 21.14
C VAL A 76 1.62 -17.31 22.20
N ILE A 77 0.71 -16.41 21.83
CA ILE A 77 -0.51 -16.09 22.58
C ILE A 77 -1.70 -16.54 21.74
N SER A 78 -2.56 -17.40 22.28
CA SER A 78 -3.86 -17.71 21.66
C SER A 78 -5.01 -17.12 22.46
N ASN A 79 -6.12 -16.80 21.79
CA ASN A 79 -7.38 -16.46 22.45
C ASN A 79 -8.12 -17.73 22.92
N GLN A 80 -9.30 -17.53 23.51
CA GLN A 80 -10.15 -18.60 24.07
C GLN A 80 -10.66 -19.62 23.03
N ASN A 81 -10.64 -19.27 21.74
CA ASN A 81 -11.02 -20.14 20.64
C ASN A 81 -9.80 -20.90 20.06
N GLY A 82 -8.60 -20.69 20.61
CA GLY A 82 -7.36 -21.26 20.10
C GLY A 82 -6.75 -20.49 18.91
N LYS A 83 -7.33 -19.36 18.50
CA LYS A 83 -6.75 -18.52 17.44
C LYS A 83 -5.49 -17.83 17.97
N ILE A 84 -4.38 -17.92 17.24
CA ILE A 84 -3.14 -17.22 17.56
C ILE A 84 -3.36 -15.72 17.32
N VAL A 85 -3.04 -14.91 18.33
CA VAL A 85 -3.25 -13.46 18.33
C VAL A 85 -1.94 -12.67 18.52
N ALA A 86 -0.85 -13.35 18.85
CA ALA A 86 0.52 -12.81 18.83
C ALA A 86 1.53 -13.96 18.84
N LEU A 87 2.66 -13.75 18.19
CA LEU A 87 3.83 -14.63 18.15
C LEU A 87 5.07 -13.80 17.75
N HIS A 88 6.26 -14.36 17.92
CA HIS A 88 7.48 -13.77 17.38
C HIS A 88 7.59 -14.06 15.88
N ASN A 89 8.27 -13.18 15.14
CA ASN A 89 8.71 -13.42 13.77
C ASN A 89 7.57 -13.86 12.84
N ALA A 90 6.59 -12.96 12.67
CA ALA A 90 5.35 -13.28 11.99
C ALA A 90 5.13 -12.52 10.69
N ILE A 91 4.31 -13.13 9.84
CA ILE A 91 3.54 -12.45 8.81
C ILE A 91 2.05 -12.46 9.17
N VAL A 92 1.34 -11.48 8.63
CA VAL A 92 -0.12 -11.42 8.62
C VAL A 92 -0.61 -12.05 7.33
N ASN A 93 -1.33 -13.16 7.42
CA ASN A 93 -2.05 -13.77 6.30
C ASN A 93 -3.45 -13.13 6.16
N PHE A 94 -3.66 -12.43 5.04
CA PHE A 94 -4.93 -11.82 4.66
C PHE A 94 -5.83 -12.72 3.80
N ASN A 95 -5.32 -13.84 3.28
CA ASN A 95 -6.07 -14.79 2.47
C ASN A 95 -6.93 -15.70 3.36
N THR A 96 -7.97 -15.11 3.95
CA THR A 96 -8.85 -15.74 4.93
C THR A 96 -10.33 -15.69 4.54
N LYS A 97 -10.64 -15.02 3.44
CA LYS A 97 -11.99 -14.78 2.91
C LYS A 97 -12.05 -15.18 1.43
N GLU A 98 -13.26 -15.31 0.91
CA GLU A 98 -13.47 -15.54 -0.53
C GLU A 98 -12.94 -14.36 -1.36
N VAL A 99 -12.54 -14.61 -2.61
CA VAL A 99 -11.99 -13.58 -3.52
C VAL A 99 -12.93 -12.40 -3.77
N THR A 100 -14.23 -12.55 -3.51
CA THR A 100 -15.23 -11.47 -3.65
C THR A 100 -15.35 -10.58 -2.41
N GLU A 101 -14.62 -10.88 -1.33
CA GLU A 101 -14.70 -10.18 -0.05
C GLU A 101 -13.38 -9.47 0.30
N ASN A 102 -13.49 -8.21 0.69
CA ASN A 102 -12.33 -7.41 1.10
C ASN A 102 -12.14 -7.45 2.62
N THR A 103 -10.91 -7.19 3.06
CA THR A 103 -10.55 -6.94 4.44
C THR A 103 -10.27 -5.46 4.65
N SER A 104 -11.04 -4.86 5.54
CA SER A 104 -10.89 -3.45 5.92
C SER A 104 -9.84 -3.26 7.01
N TYR A 105 -9.18 -2.11 6.99
CA TYR A 105 -8.23 -1.68 8.00
C TYR A 105 -8.38 -0.18 8.27
N VAL A 106 -7.75 0.30 9.34
CA VAL A 106 -7.66 1.73 9.67
C VAL A 106 -6.19 2.14 9.68
N VAL A 107 -5.83 3.16 8.89
CA VAL A 107 -4.44 3.65 8.79
C VAL A 107 -3.92 4.10 10.15
N ASP A 108 -2.69 3.71 10.48
CA ASP A 108 -2.09 3.99 11.78
C ASP A 108 -1.87 5.49 11.99
N GLY A 109 -2.19 5.98 13.18
CA GLY A 109 -2.10 7.41 13.51
C GLY A 109 -3.21 8.30 12.90
N THR A 110 -4.10 7.75 12.08
CA THR A 110 -5.23 8.48 11.48
C THR A 110 -6.57 7.80 11.80
N ASN A 111 -7.66 8.30 11.21
CA ASN A 111 -8.98 7.64 11.23
C ASN A 111 -9.41 7.22 9.82
N GLU A 112 -8.46 7.11 8.89
CA GLU A 112 -8.76 6.78 7.50
C GLU A 112 -8.97 5.29 7.36
N ASP A 113 -10.12 4.92 6.80
CA ASP A 113 -10.44 3.55 6.47
C ASP A 113 -9.80 3.19 5.12
N GLY A 114 -9.29 1.97 5.02
CA GLY A 114 -8.82 1.40 3.77
C GLY A 114 -9.22 -0.07 3.65
N TYR A 115 -8.93 -0.66 2.50
CA TYR A 115 -9.23 -2.06 2.24
C TYR A 115 -8.21 -2.71 1.31
N LEU A 116 -8.15 -4.04 1.40
CA LEU A 116 -7.38 -4.89 0.51
C LEU A 116 -8.07 -6.24 0.34
N ASN A 117 -7.58 -7.05 -0.60
CA ASN A 117 -8.04 -8.41 -0.82
C ASN A 117 -6.87 -9.39 -0.82
N GLY A 118 -6.92 -10.32 0.14
CA GLY A 118 -5.84 -11.27 0.41
C GLY A 118 -5.57 -12.29 -0.70
N SER A 119 -6.50 -12.45 -1.65
CA SER A 119 -6.32 -13.37 -2.79
C SER A 119 -5.34 -12.86 -3.85
N TYR A 120 -5.05 -11.55 -3.88
CA TYR A 120 -4.11 -10.95 -4.85
C TYR A 120 -2.72 -10.68 -4.26
N GLY A 121 -2.62 -10.68 -2.93
CA GLY A 121 -1.40 -10.56 -2.15
C GLY A 121 -1.73 -10.99 -0.72
N THR A 122 -1.05 -12.02 -0.25
CA THR A 122 -1.48 -12.71 0.97
C THR A 122 -0.83 -12.16 2.23
N ASP A 123 0.45 -11.78 2.18
CA ASP A 123 1.21 -11.46 3.38
C ASP A 123 1.40 -9.95 3.61
N GLY A 124 1.28 -9.56 4.87
CA GLY A 124 1.77 -8.30 5.40
C GLY A 124 2.78 -8.53 6.51
N LEU A 125 3.62 -7.54 6.77
CA LEU A 125 4.53 -7.53 7.91
C LEU A 125 3.71 -7.45 9.20
N TYR A 126 3.87 -8.40 10.11
CA TYR A 126 3.36 -8.25 11.46
C TYR A 126 4.28 -7.32 12.26
N ILE A 127 3.68 -6.31 12.91
CA ILE A 127 4.41 -5.33 13.73
C ILE A 127 4.07 -5.55 15.20
N GLU A 128 2.79 -5.42 15.57
CA GLU A 128 2.35 -5.73 16.93
C GLU A 128 0.84 -5.97 17.04
N THR A 129 0.42 -6.57 18.16
CA THR A 129 -1.00 -6.67 18.54
C THR A 129 -1.38 -5.59 19.54
N SER A 130 -2.58 -5.03 19.38
CA SER A 130 -3.17 -3.98 20.23
C SER A 130 -3.23 -4.41 21.70
N ASN A 131 -3.29 -3.43 22.61
CA ASN A 131 -3.31 -3.69 24.06
C ASN A 131 -4.47 -4.58 24.56
N ASP A 132 -5.54 -4.66 23.77
CA ASP A 132 -6.70 -5.51 24.03
C ASP A 132 -6.74 -6.80 23.20
N GLY A 133 -5.73 -7.05 22.36
CA GLY A 133 -5.63 -8.27 21.56
C GLY A 133 -6.62 -8.35 20.40
N SER A 134 -7.37 -7.26 20.10
CA SER A 134 -8.44 -7.26 19.11
C SER A 134 -7.99 -6.86 17.70
N LYS A 135 -6.85 -6.16 17.58
CA LYS A 135 -6.31 -5.70 16.31
C LYS A 135 -4.82 -5.97 16.20
N VAL A 136 -4.35 -6.06 14.96
CA VAL A 136 -2.93 -6.19 14.60
C VAL A 136 -2.51 -4.97 13.79
N LEU A 137 -1.41 -4.35 14.19
CA LEU A 137 -0.68 -3.38 13.40
C LEU A 137 0.17 -4.15 12.38
N PHE A 138 -0.02 -3.82 11.11
CA PHE A 138 0.69 -4.45 10.00
C PHE A 138 1.23 -3.39 9.03
N MET A 139 2.16 -3.79 8.17
CA MET A 139 2.50 -3.05 6.96
C MET A 139 2.32 -3.92 5.72
N MET A 140 1.71 -3.37 4.67
CA MET A 140 1.58 -4.04 3.37
C MET A 140 1.49 -3.00 2.26
N SER A 141 2.24 -3.17 1.17
CA SER A 141 2.22 -2.25 0.02
C SER A 141 2.30 -0.77 0.45
N GLY A 142 3.20 -0.46 1.37
CA GLY A 142 3.46 0.89 1.90
C GLY A 142 2.53 1.33 3.03
N VAL A 143 1.30 0.80 3.13
CA VAL A 143 0.37 1.23 4.18
C VAL A 143 0.69 0.55 5.50
N LYS A 144 0.81 1.35 6.57
CA LYS A 144 0.88 0.87 7.95
C LYS A 144 -0.48 1.08 8.62
N ALA A 145 -1.13 0.00 9.05
CA ALA A 145 -2.54 0.05 9.46
C ALA A 145 -2.91 -0.99 10.51
N TRP A 146 -4.06 -0.78 11.14
CA TRP A 146 -4.68 -1.69 12.11
C TRP A 146 -5.80 -2.50 11.45
N VAL A 147 -5.66 -3.83 11.47
CA VAL A 147 -6.68 -4.79 11.02
C VAL A 147 -7.27 -5.55 12.20
N SER A 148 -8.54 -5.93 12.12
CA SER A 148 -9.17 -6.84 13.07
C SER A 148 -8.47 -8.20 13.08
N ILE A 149 -8.14 -8.70 14.28
CA ILE A 149 -7.56 -10.04 14.42
C ILE A 149 -8.49 -11.13 13.87
N GLU A 150 -9.81 -10.90 13.84
CA GLU A 150 -10.78 -11.88 13.35
C GLU A 150 -10.72 -12.06 11.83
N ASP A 151 -10.29 -11.04 11.09
CA ASP A 151 -10.23 -11.04 9.62
C ASP A 151 -8.91 -11.59 9.06
N ILE A 152 -7.93 -11.91 9.91
CA ILE A 152 -6.61 -12.37 9.48
C ILE A 152 -6.18 -13.65 10.21
N GLN A 153 -5.09 -14.24 9.74
CA GLN A 153 -4.35 -15.28 10.44
C GLN A 153 -2.90 -14.83 10.61
N LEU A 154 -2.24 -15.32 11.66
CA LEU A 154 -0.82 -15.05 11.87
C LEU A 154 -0.02 -16.33 11.66
N PHE A 155 1.01 -16.26 10.84
CA PHE A 155 1.95 -17.36 10.59
C PHE A 155 3.35 -16.96 11.01
N TYR A 156 4.16 -17.94 11.42
CA TYR A 156 5.59 -17.75 11.50
C TYR A 156 6.13 -17.53 10.10
N TYR A 157 6.98 -16.53 9.89
CA TYR A 157 7.79 -16.52 8.68
C TYR A 157 8.95 -17.51 8.86
N ASP A 158 9.36 -18.16 7.77
CA ASP A 158 10.61 -18.90 7.67
C ASP A 158 11.40 -18.39 6.44
N ASP A 159 12.34 -19.14 5.89
CA ASP A 159 13.10 -18.66 4.72
C ASP A 159 12.22 -18.49 3.46
N TYR A 160 10.99 -19.04 3.42
CA TYR A 160 10.16 -19.15 2.22
C TYR A 160 8.65 -18.86 2.44
N LEU A 161 8.28 -18.14 3.50
CA LEU A 161 6.87 -17.82 3.81
C LEU A 161 6.63 -16.32 3.97
N GLN A 162 7.12 -15.55 3.01
CA GLN A 162 6.96 -14.10 2.92
C GLN A 162 7.23 -13.65 1.47
N SER A 163 6.66 -12.52 1.09
CA SER A 163 7.02 -11.81 -0.13
C SER A 163 8.46 -11.31 -0.05
N TYR A 164 9.17 -11.34 -1.17
CA TYR A 164 10.57 -10.94 -1.23
C TYR A 164 10.96 -10.39 -2.60
N TYR A 165 12.06 -9.67 -2.64
CA TYR A 165 12.64 -9.09 -3.84
C TYR A 165 13.98 -9.73 -4.18
N TYR A 166 14.30 -9.79 -5.47
CA TYR A 166 15.61 -10.21 -5.96
C TYR A 166 15.92 -9.57 -7.30
N VAL A 167 17.20 -9.54 -7.66
CA VAL A 167 17.65 -9.06 -8.97
C VAL A 167 17.79 -10.25 -9.92
N ASN A 168 17.22 -10.13 -11.12
CA ASN A 168 17.35 -11.13 -12.18
C ASN A 168 17.53 -10.44 -13.53
N ASN A 169 18.64 -10.73 -14.22
CA ASN A 169 18.98 -10.16 -15.53
C ASN A 169 18.91 -8.61 -15.56
N GLY A 170 19.31 -7.95 -14.47
CA GLY A 170 19.26 -6.48 -14.36
C GLY A 170 17.91 -5.88 -13.97
N SER A 171 16.84 -6.68 -13.88
CA SER A 171 15.53 -6.22 -13.41
C SER A 171 15.35 -6.50 -11.91
N LEU A 172 14.64 -5.60 -11.23
CA LEU A 172 14.10 -5.84 -9.89
C LEU A 172 12.83 -6.70 -10.02
N ILE A 173 12.86 -7.86 -9.37
CA ILE A 173 11.74 -8.79 -9.34
C ILE A 173 11.12 -8.78 -7.94
N HIS A 174 9.80 -8.63 -7.86
CA HIS A 174 9.03 -8.89 -6.66
C HIS A 174 8.37 -10.27 -6.75
N ALA A 175 8.70 -11.17 -5.84
CA ALA A 175 8.01 -12.44 -5.62
C ALA A 175 6.94 -12.24 -4.54
N ILE A 176 5.71 -12.08 -4.97
CA ILE A 176 4.54 -11.85 -4.11
C ILE A 176 3.98 -13.20 -3.65
N LEU A 177 3.88 -13.41 -2.35
CA LEU A 177 3.20 -14.57 -1.78
C LEU A 177 1.68 -14.43 -1.97
N ILE A 178 1.08 -15.36 -2.72
CA ILE A 178 -0.36 -15.37 -3.04
C ILE A 178 -1.13 -16.51 -2.35
N ASP A 179 -0.41 -17.47 -1.77
CA ASP A 179 -0.98 -18.48 -0.88
C ASP A 179 0.10 -18.91 0.13
N ALA A 180 -0.13 -18.56 1.38
CA ALA A 180 0.78 -18.87 2.48
C ALA A 180 0.63 -20.31 3.02
N GLU A 181 -0.45 -21.02 2.73
CA GLU A 181 -0.57 -22.44 3.13
C GLU A 181 0.25 -23.35 2.20
N SER A 182 0.29 -23.01 0.91
CA SER A 182 0.98 -23.80 -0.12
C SER A 182 2.27 -23.15 -0.66
N ALA A 183 2.69 -22.03 -0.06
CA ALA A 183 3.87 -21.25 -0.42
C ALA A 183 3.94 -20.94 -1.94
N GLN A 184 2.83 -20.43 -2.49
CA GLN A 184 2.74 -20.08 -3.91
C GLN A 184 3.04 -18.60 -4.14
N TYR A 185 3.78 -18.33 -5.21
CA TYR A 185 4.28 -17.01 -5.53
C TYR A 185 3.86 -16.56 -6.93
N GLN A 186 3.52 -15.28 -7.06
CA GLN A 186 3.47 -14.57 -8.33
C GLN A 186 4.72 -13.69 -8.44
N THR A 187 5.42 -13.73 -9.56
CA THR A 187 6.62 -12.91 -9.79
C THR A 187 6.35 -11.79 -10.78
N LEU A 188 6.74 -10.56 -10.44
CA LEU A 188 6.62 -9.38 -11.28
C LEU A 188 7.99 -8.73 -11.49
N ALA A 189 8.34 -8.46 -12.75
CA ALA A 189 9.47 -7.59 -13.07
C ALA A 189 8.99 -6.15 -13.06
N ILE A 190 9.36 -5.37 -12.04
CA ILE A 190 8.74 -4.07 -11.77
C ILE A 190 9.57 -2.90 -12.29
N GLY A 191 10.82 -3.11 -12.71
CA GLY A 191 11.70 -2.07 -13.23
C GLY A 191 13.16 -2.50 -13.26
N GLU A 192 14.05 -1.60 -13.66
CA GLU A 192 15.50 -1.81 -13.53
C GLU A 192 15.89 -1.96 -12.05
N ALA A 193 16.83 -2.87 -11.77
CA ALA A 193 17.34 -3.05 -10.43
C ALA A 193 18.20 -1.85 -10.02
N PRO A 194 17.93 -1.19 -8.88
CA PRO A 194 18.79 -0.13 -8.39
C PRO A 194 20.14 -0.68 -7.97
N ASP A 195 21.19 0.12 -8.11
CA ASP A 195 22.59 -0.29 -7.90
C ASP A 195 22.88 -0.88 -6.51
N PHE A 196 22.10 -0.56 -5.48
CA PHE A 196 22.31 -1.11 -4.13
C PHE A 196 21.80 -2.55 -3.98
N LEU A 197 20.97 -3.04 -4.91
CA LEU A 197 20.51 -4.43 -4.95
C LEU A 197 21.37 -5.26 -5.89
N LYS A 198 21.66 -6.50 -5.49
CA LYS A 198 22.60 -7.40 -6.17
C LYS A 198 21.96 -8.75 -6.45
N GLU A 199 22.37 -9.38 -7.54
CA GLU A 199 21.99 -10.75 -7.85
C GLU A 199 22.41 -11.73 -6.74
N ASN A 200 21.71 -12.87 -6.67
CA ASN A 200 21.94 -13.92 -5.66
C ASN A 200 21.73 -13.48 -4.20
N THR A 201 20.94 -12.43 -3.98
CA THR A 201 20.56 -11.95 -2.64
C THR A 201 19.04 -11.79 -2.57
N THR A 202 18.45 -12.25 -1.47
CA THR A 202 17.04 -12.05 -1.15
C THR A 202 16.88 -10.79 -0.31
N TYR A 203 15.91 -9.95 -0.67
CA TYR A 203 15.61 -8.70 0.01
C TYR A 203 14.15 -8.67 0.46
N PHE A 204 13.87 -7.98 1.57
CA PHE A 204 12.55 -7.79 2.13
C PHE A 204 12.19 -6.31 2.15
N SER A 205 10.96 -6.01 1.77
CA SER A 205 10.37 -4.68 1.83
C SER A 205 8.85 -4.81 1.76
N TYR A 206 8.12 -4.18 2.68
CA TYR A 206 6.66 -4.10 2.62
C TYR A 206 6.16 -2.73 2.15
N ASP A 207 7.07 -1.81 1.79
CA ASP A 207 6.75 -0.52 1.18
C ASP A 207 7.28 -0.35 -0.25
N GLY A 208 8.17 -1.23 -0.69
CA GLY A 208 8.85 -1.17 -1.99
C GLY A 208 9.95 -0.11 -2.05
N ASN A 209 10.21 0.60 -0.94
CA ASN A 209 11.04 1.79 -0.90
C ASN A 209 12.29 1.63 -0.03
N TRP A 210 12.18 0.89 1.08
CA TRP A 210 13.30 0.55 1.96
C TRP A 210 13.50 -0.96 1.98
N PHE A 211 14.74 -1.39 1.73
CA PHE A 211 15.09 -2.79 1.55
C PHE A 211 15.97 -3.30 2.68
N TYR A 212 15.70 -4.52 3.13
CA TYR A 212 16.38 -5.19 4.24
C TYR A 212 16.77 -6.61 3.83
N THR A 213 17.79 -7.18 4.48
CA THR A 213 18.10 -8.62 4.35
C THR A 213 17.62 -9.43 5.55
N ASP A 214 17.01 -8.77 6.54
CA ASP A 214 16.61 -9.36 7.82
C ASP A 214 15.23 -8.82 8.22
N MET A 215 14.27 -9.74 8.39
CA MET A 215 12.88 -9.42 8.68
C MET A 215 12.68 -8.85 10.10
N ASP A 216 13.51 -9.24 11.06
CA ASP A 216 13.43 -8.73 12.44
C ASP A 216 13.91 -7.27 12.49
N GLN A 217 14.99 -6.97 11.76
CA GLN A 217 15.45 -5.59 11.58
C GLN A 217 14.41 -4.73 10.87
N LEU A 218 13.78 -5.25 9.81
CA LEU A 218 12.69 -4.58 9.10
C LEU A 218 11.51 -4.29 10.04
N SER A 219 10.98 -5.31 10.75
CA SER A 219 9.85 -5.15 11.67
C SER A 219 10.16 -4.14 12.78
N SER A 220 11.36 -4.21 13.36
CA SER A 220 11.81 -3.26 14.38
C SER A 220 11.93 -1.83 13.84
N ASN A 221 12.46 -1.65 12.62
CA ASN A 221 12.58 -0.33 11.99
C ASN A 221 11.21 0.27 11.66
N VAL A 222 10.29 -0.51 11.11
CA VAL A 222 8.92 -0.08 10.82
C VAL A 222 8.15 0.29 12.10
N LEU A 223 8.32 -0.48 13.19
CA LEU A 223 7.71 -0.17 14.50
C LEU A 223 8.18 1.19 15.04
N ASN A 224 9.47 1.49 14.89
CA ASN A 224 10.08 2.69 15.46
C ASN A 224 10.11 3.89 14.49
N ASP A 225 9.60 3.73 13.26
CA ASP A 225 9.63 4.74 12.20
C ASP A 225 11.06 5.24 11.88
N VAL A 226 12.00 4.30 11.78
CA VAL A 226 13.42 4.53 11.45
C VAL A 226 13.87 3.58 10.34
N HIS A 227 15.02 3.85 9.72
CA HIS A 227 15.56 3.05 8.60
C HIS A 227 17.05 2.71 8.78
N ASP A 228 17.53 2.71 10.03
CA ASP A 228 18.96 2.56 10.36
C ASP A 228 19.57 1.22 9.87
N ASN A 229 18.73 0.20 9.66
CA ASN A 229 19.15 -1.12 9.18
C ASN A 229 18.83 -1.37 7.69
N ALA A 230 18.27 -0.37 7.00
CA ALA A 230 18.01 -0.50 5.57
C ALA A 230 19.33 -0.53 4.77
N ILE A 231 19.29 -1.19 3.62
CA ILE A 231 20.44 -1.37 2.73
C ILE A 231 20.68 -0.10 1.91
N ASN A 232 19.59 0.54 1.48
CA ASN A 232 19.61 1.84 0.86
C ASN A 232 19.70 2.95 1.92
N SER A 233 20.35 4.07 1.56
CA SER A 233 20.53 5.24 2.45
C SER A 233 19.43 6.28 2.30
N GLU A 234 18.72 6.25 1.16
CA GLU A 234 17.58 7.09 0.83
C GLU A 234 16.48 6.19 0.28
N ALA A 235 15.21 6.57 0.48
CA ALA A 235 14.07 5.83 -0.04
C ALA A 235 14.18 5.64 -1.56
N TYR A 236 14.03 4.42 -2.03
CA TYR A 236 13.95 4.10 -3.44
C TYR A 236 12.52 4.30 -3.92
N PHE A 237 12.34 4.94 -5.08
CA PHE A 237 11.05 5.03 -5.74
C PHE A 237 11.22 4.52 -7.17
N ASN A 238 10.53 3.43 -7.49
CA ASN A 238 10.55 2.85 -8.82
C ASN A 238 9.91 3.82 -9.83
N PHE A 239 10.64 4.22 -10.87
CA PHE A 239 10.16 5.15 -11.89
C PHE A 239 8.78 4.74 -12.45
N TYR A 240 8.60 3.50 -12.90
CA TYR A 240 7.37 3.05 -13.54
C TYR A 240 6.17 2.99 -12.59
N GLN A 241 6.42 2.86 -11.29
CA GLN A 241 5.37 2.87 -10.27
C GLN A 241 4.99 4.28 -9.82
N TYR A 242 5.94 5.23 -9.84
CA TYR A 242 5.78 6.56 -9.27
C TYR A 242 5.78 7.69 -10.30
N VAL A 243 5.99 7.44 -11.60
CA VAL A 243 5.85 8.46 -12.63
C VAL A 243 4.38 8.93 -12.72
N PRO A 244 4.11 10.25 -12.69
CA PRO A 244 2.74 10.77 -12.78
C PRO A 244 2.12 10.58 -14.17
N HIS A 245 0.80 10.41 -14.26
CA HIS A 245 0.07 10.34 -15.54
C HIS A 245 0.18 11.62 -16.38
N ARG A 246 0.64 12.75 -15.81
CA ARG A 246 0.97 13.98 -16.54
C ARG A 246 2.31 13.94 -17.27
N SER A 247 2.95 12.79 -17.32
CA SER A 247 4.14 12.52 -18.13
C SER A 247 3.71 12.08 -19.54
N LEU A 248 4.11 12.78 -20.60
CA LEU A 248 3.76 12.33 -21.95
C LEU A 248 4.77 11.26 -22.39
N THR A 249 4.27 10.12 -22.87
CA THR A 249 5.15 9.06 -23.40
C THR A 249 5.74 9.45 -24.75
N ASN A 250 6.94 8.95 -25.02
CA ASN A 250 7.63 8.97 -26.30
C ASN A 250 7.44 7.68 -27.11
N LEU A 251 6.66 6.73 -26.61
CA LEU A 251 6.31 5.50 -27.31
C LEU A 251 5.27 5.76 -28.40
N ASP A 252 5.33 4.96 -29.45
CA ASP A 252 4.35 4.96 -30.54
C ASP A 252 3.67 3.60 -30.71
N ASP A 253 2.71 3.53 -31.65
CA ASP A 253 1.95 2.31 -31.95
C ASP A 253 2.85 1.11 -32.33
N SER A 254 4.03 1.35 -32.90
CA SER A 254 4.95 0.28 -33.24
C SER A 254 5.58 -0.37 -32.01
N ASP A 255 5.87 0.41 -30.96
CA ASP A 255 6.39 -0.11 -29.70
C ASP A 255 5.38 -1.02 -29.01
N TYR A 256 4.12 -0.60 -28.97
CA TYR A 256 3.04 -1.39 -28.37
C TYR A 256 2.80 -2.70 -29.13
N ASN A 257 2.79 -2.65 -30.46
CA ASN A 257 2.64 -3.85 -31.29
C ASN A 257 3.86 -4.78 -31.22
N GLU A 258 5.08 -4.24 -31.08
CA GLU A 258 6.29 -5.04 -30.86
C GLU A 258 6.19 -5.80 -29.54
N TYR A 259 5.78 -5.13 -28.46
CA TYR A 259 5.56 -5.79 -27.17
C TYR A 259 4.47 -6.87 -27.25
N LEU A 260 3.30 -6.55 -27.81
CA LEU A 260 2.21 -7.53 -27.98
C LEU A 260 2.68 -8.75 -28.78
N SER A 261 3.43 -8.52 -29.87
CA SER A 261 4.01 -9.60 -30.67
C SER A 261 5.01 -10.44 -29.88
N SER A 262 5.80 -9.84 -28.99
CA SER A 262 6.77 -10.54 -28.14
C SER A 262 6.11 -11.51 -27.15
N VAL A 263 4.88 -11.22 -26.72
CA VAL A 263 4.07 -12.08 -25.85
C VAL A 263 3.13 -13.02 -26.62
N GLY A 264 3.19 -13.04 -27.95
CA GLY A 264 2.46 -13.97 -28.81
C GLY A 264 1.14 -13.45 -29.39
N ILE A 265 0.80 -12.18 -29.17
CA ILE A 265 -0.38 -11.52 -29.75
C ILE A 265 0.01 -10.92 -31.10
N SER A 266 -0.64 -11.34 -32.18
CA SER A 266 -0.24 -11.00 -33.55
C SER A 266 -1.40 -10.63 -34.47
N ALA A 267 -2.60 -10.42 -33.93
CA ALA A 267 -3.79 -10.07 -34.69
C ALA A 267 -4.83 -9.33 -33.83
N THR A 268 -5.68 -8.53 -34.48
CA THR A 268 -6.79 -7.85 -33.81
C THR A 268 -7.95 -8.80 -33.53
N ALA A 269 -8.43 -8.83 -32.29
CA ALA A 269 -9.64 -9.56 -31.91
C ALA A 269 -10.89 -8.84 -32.44
N ASN A 270 -11.80 -9.57 -33.09
CA ASN A 270 -13.04 -9.01 -33.65
C ASN A 270 -14.33 -9.65 -33.09
N ALA A 271 -14.20 -10.71 -32.29
CA ALA A 271 -15.32 -11.41 -31.67
C ALA A 271 -14.83 -12.19 -30.44
N TYR A 272 -15.74 -12.41 -29.48
CA TYR A 272 -15.47 -13.22 -28.29
C TYR A 272 -16.06 -14.64 -28.43
N PRO A 273 -15.38 -15.69 -27.95
CA PRO A 273 -13.98 -15.68 -27.49
C PRO A 273 -13.01 -15.48 -28.66
N CYS A 274 -11.93 -14.74 -28.43
CA CYS A 274 -10.83 -14.59 -29.40
C CYS A 274 -9.79 -15.71 -29.22
N ALA A 275 -8.88 -15.86 -30.17
CA ALA A 275 -7.72 -16.74 -29.99
C ALA A 275 -6.71 -16.12 -29.00
N ASP A 276 -5.87 -16.95 -28.37
CA ASP A 276 -4.77 -16.49 -27.50
C ASP A 276 -3.81 -15.53 -28.22
N THR A 277 -3.73 -15.60 -29.55
CA THR A 277 -2.91 -14.74 -30.41
C THR A 277 -3.62 -13.47 -30.88
N GLU A 278 -4.85 -13.22 -30.43
CA GLU A 278 -5.68 -12.08 -30.83
C GLU A 278 -5.96 -11.16 -29.65
N SER A 279 -5.99 -9.84 -29.87
CA SER A 279 -6.35 -8.84 -28.85
C SER A 279 -6.99 -7.61 -29.49
N VAL A 280 -7.93 -6.93 -28.81
CA VAL A 280 -8.42 -5.64 -29.30
C VAL A 280 -7.36 -4.54 -29.24
N LEU A 281 -6.28 -4.72 -28.47
CA LEU A 281 -5.19 -3.74 -28.34
C LEU A 281 -4.20 -3.82 -29.51
N TYR A 282 -4.15 -4.95 -30.24
CA TYR A 282 -3.26 -5.11 -31.39
C TYR A 282 -3.71 -4.21 -32.56
N GLU A 283 -2.77 -3.43 -33.11
CA GLU A 283 -2.99 -2.36 -34.11
C GLU A 283 -3.89 -1.19 -33.65
N ASN A 284 -4.14 -1.05 -32.33
CA ASN A 284 -4.99 0.01 -31.76
C ASN A 284 -4.25 0.91 -30.75
N GLY A 285 -2.92 0.90 -30.75
CA GLY A 285 -2.09 1.75 -29.91
C GLY A 285 -2.25 3.25 -30.19
N SER A 286 -2.45 3.59 -31.47
CA SER A 286 -2.70 4.98 -31.92
C SER A 286 -3.86 5.68 -31.19
N ILE A 287 -4.90 4.95 -30.80
CA ILE A 287 -6.02 5.48 -30.01
C ILE A 287 -5.51 6.13 -28.71
N PHE A 288 -4.58 5.48 -28.02
CA PHE A 288 -4.04 5.98 -26.75
C PHE A 288 -3.19 7.23 -26.95
N THR A 289 -2.38 7.26 -28.01
CA THR A 289 -1.57 8.45 -28.34
C THR A 289 -2.45 9.63 -28.77
N GLU A 290 -3.53 9.38 -29.49
CA GLU A 290 -4.50 10.42 -29.87
C GLU A 290 -5.24 10.98 -28.64
N VAL A 291 -5.63 10.12 -27.69
CA VAL A 291 -6.23 10.57 -26.42
C VAL A 291 -5.21 11.31 -25.55
N GLN A 292 -3.94 10.89 -25.52
CA GLN A 292 -2.87 11.63 -24.86
C GLN A 292 -2.75 13.05 -25.41
N ASP A 293 -2.74 13.22 -26.73
CA ASP A 293 -2.65 14.54 -27.37
C ASP A 293 -3.86 15.44 -27.02
N GLN A 294 -5.02 14.84 -26.78
CA GLN A 294 -6.25 15.55 -26.41
C GLN A 294 -6.32 15.92 -24.92
N THR A 295 -5.81 15.06 -24.02
CA THR A 295 -6.08 15.12 -22.58
C THR A 295 -4.84 15.35 -21.71
N TYR A 296 -3.65 15.23 -22.30
CA TYR A 296 -2.37 15.31 -21.60
C TYR A 296 -2.22 14.25 -20.49
N ILE A 297 -2.65 13.03 -20.79
CA ILE A 297 -2.54 11.85 -19.95
C ILE A 297 -1.67 10.82 -20.67
N ASN A 298 -0.69 10.24 -19.98
CA ASN A 298 0.29 9.31 -20.52
C ASN A 298 -0.38 8.12 -21.25
N ALA A 299 -0.14 8.00 -22.57
CA ALA A 299 -0.70 6.93 -23.39
C ALA A 299 -0.22 5.54 -22.97
N THR A 300 1.07 5.38 -22.64
CA THR A 300 1.64 4.09 -22.25
C THR A 300 1.13 3.66 -20.89
N MET A 301 0.96 4.58 -19.93
CA MET A 301 0.37 4.23 -18.64
C MET A 301 -1.08 3.77 -18.80
N MET A 302 -1.89 4.47 -19.61
CA MET A 302 -3.24 4.01 -19.94
C MET A 302 -3.24 2.65 -20.65
N PHE A 303 -2.31 2.42 -21.57
CA PHE A 303 -2.16 1.13 -22.26
C PHE A 303 -1.77 0.01 -21.27
N ALA A 304 -0.86 0.28 -20.34
CA ALA A 304 -0.45 -0.65 -19.30
C ALA A 304 -1.61 -1.03 -18.36
N VAL A 305 -2.46 -0.06 -17.98
CA VAL A 305 -3.69 -0.34 -17.23
C VAL A 305 -4.65 -1.18 -18.08
N ALA A 306 -4.84 -0.86 -19.35
CA ALA A 306 -5.69 -1.65 -20.24
C ALA A 306 -5.22 -3.11 -20.35
N LEU A 307 -3.90 -3.36 -20.47
CA LEU A 307 -3.34 -4.71 -20.44
C LEU A 307 -3.69 -5.46 -19.16
N ASN A 308 -3.58 -4.78 -18.01
CA ASN A 308 -3.87 -5.36 -16.69
C ASN A 308 -5.37 -5.67 -16.49
N GLU A 309 -6.23 -4.70 -16.76
CA GLU A 309 -7.67 -4.76 -16.45
C GLU A 309 -8.46 -5.66 -17.41
N SER A 310 -8.01 -5.78 -18.66
CA SER A 310 -8.72 -6.55 -19.69
C SER A 310 -8.07 -7.89 -20.03
N GLY A 311 -7.00 -8.28 -19.33
CA GLY A 311 -6.23 -9.47 -19.64
C GLY A 311 -5.69 -9.41 -21.07
N TYR A 312 -4.80 -8.44 -21.33
CA TYR A 312 -4.25 -8.16 -22.65
C TYR A 312 -5.29 -7.80 -23.73
N GLY A 313 -6.46 -7.25 -23.39
CA GLY A 313 -7.51 -6.92 -24.35
C GLY A 313 -8.28 -8.14 -24.89
N GLN A 314 -8.24 -9.26 -24.16
CA GLN A 314 -8.86 -10.52 -24.58
C GLN A 314 -10.16 -10.83 -23.82
N SER A 315 -10.50 -10.04 -22.80
CA SER A 315 -11.73 -10.23 -22.03
C SER A 315 -12.98 -10.00 -22.88
N GLN A 316 -14.09 -10.68 -22.49
CA GLN A 316 -15.39 -10.48 -23.12
C GLN A 316 -15.83 -9.02 -23.10
N TYR A 317 -15.64 -8.33 -21.97
CA TYR A 317 -15.99 -6.92 -21.83
C TYR A 317 -15.16 -6.00 -22.74
N ALA A 318 -13.87 -6.27 -22.91
CA ALA A 318 -13.04 -5.50 -23.83
C ALA A 318 -13.50 -5.67 -25.29
N ILE A 319 -13.80 -6.90 -25.71
CA ILE A 319 -14.16 -7.22 -27.09
C ILE A 319 -15.61 -6.83 -27.44
N GLU A 320 -16.58 -7.20 -26.61
CA GLU A 320 -18.01 -7.02 -26.93
C GLU A 320 -18.55 -5.66 -26.48
N ASN A 321 -17.98 -5.06 -25.43
CA ASN A 321 -18.47 -3.83 -24.81
C ASN A 321 -17.51 -2.64 -24.98
N HIS A 322 -16.39 -2.83 -25.67
CA HIS A 322 -15.30 -1.85 -25.79
C HIS A 322 -14.81 -1.35 -24.43
N ASN A 323 -14.85 -2.19 -23.38
CA ASN A 323 -14.52 -1.77 -22.03
C ASN A 323 -13.17 -2.36 -21.58
N LEU A 324 -12.11 -1.57 -21.71
CA LEU A 324 -10.74 -1.97 -21.39
C LEU A 324 -10.40 -1.89 -19.90
N PHE A 325 -11.10 -1.04 -19.14
CA PHE A 325 -10.73 -0.68 -17.76
C PHE A 325 -11.69 -1.24 -16.71
N GLY A 326 -12.78 -1.88 -17.13
CA GLY A 326 -13.78 -2.49 -16.25
C GLY A 326 -14.69 -1.49 -15.52
N HIS A 327 -14.61 -0.20 -15.84
CA HIS A 327 -15.42 0.83 -15.19
C HIS A 327 -16.71 1.12 -15.96
N ALA A 328 -17.72 1.61 -15.24
CA ALA A 328 -18.99 2.01 -15.84
C ALA A 328 -18.85 3.28 -16.69
N ALA A 329 -19.46 3.28 -17.87
CA ALA A 329 -19.58 4.41 -18.77
C ALA A 329 -20.57 5.44 -18.19
N TYR A 330 -20.09 6.65 -17.92
CA TYR A 330 -20.85 7.70 -17.22
C TYR A 330 -22.13 8.16 -17.92
N ASP A 331 -22.16 8.12 -19.26
CA ASP A 331 -23.31 8.58 -20.07
C ASP A 331 -24.19 7.45 -20.61
N SER A 332 -23.99 6.21 -20.14
CA SER A 332 -24.70 5.03 -20.64
C SER A 332 -26.08 4.81 -20.00
N ASN A 333 -26.97 4.12 -20.72
CA ASN A 333 -28.26 3.67 -20.19
C ASN A 333 -28.03 2.75 -18.97
N PRO A 334 -28.79 2.85 -17.85
CA PRO A 334 -28.67 1.96 -16.71
C PRO A 334 -28.59 0.45 -17.04
N ASP A 335 -29.24 0.01 -18.12
CA ASP A 335 -29.23 -1.39 -18.58
C ASP A 335 -27.91 -1.81 -19.30
N ASN A 336 -27.03 -0.86 -19.62
CA ASN A 336 -25.78 -1.07 -20.35
C ASN A 336 -24.62 -0.25 -19.78
N ALA A 337 -24.57 -0.14 -18.44
CA ALA A 337 -23.64 0.71 -17.71
C ALA A 337 -22.15 0.50 -18.06
N ASN A 338 -21.78 -0.65 -18.62
CA ASN A 338 -20.37 -1.06 -18.83
C ASN A 338 -19.97 -1.11 -20.30
N SER A 339 -20.73 -0.52 -21.22
CA SER A 339 -20.37 -0.46 -22.64
C SER A 339 -20.06 0.95 -23.10
N TYR A 340 -19.05 1.08 -23.95
CA TYR A 340 -18.66 2.32 -24.61
C TYR A 340 -18.97 2.26 -26.10
N ASP A 341 -19.15 3.44 -26.71
CA ASP A 341 -19.49 3.54 -28.14
C ASP A 341 -18.36 3.00 -29.03
N SER A 342 -17.11 3.12 -28.58
CA SER A 342 -15.91 2.61 -29.23
C SER A 342 -14.77 2.45 -28.22
N LEU A 343 -13.66 1.82 -28.63
CA LEU A 343 -12.43 1.79 -27.83
C LEU A 343 -11.88 3.21 -27.60
N GLU A 344 -11.97 4.09 -28.60
CA GLU A 344 -11.55 5.50 -28.46
C GLU A 344 -12.35 6.22 -27.38
N ASP A 345 -13.68 6.06 -27.37
CA ASP A 345 -14.53 6.59 -26.31
C ASP A 345 -14.13 6.00 -24.95
N CYS A 346 -13.94 4.69 -24.82
CA CYS A 346 -13.48 4.08 -23.57
C CYS A 346 -12.17 4.69 -23.03
N VAL A 347 -11.16 4.84 -23.89
CA VAL A 347 -9.86 5.42 -23.52
C VAL A 347 -9.99 6.90 -23.16
N TYR A 348 -10.76 7.67 -23.92
CA TYR A 348 -11.04 9.08 -23.62
C TYR A 348 -11.76 9.25 -22.28
N GLN A 349 -12.79 8.42 -22.00
CA GLN A 349 -13.53 8.45 -20.75
C GLN A 349 -12.64 8.09 -19.56
N HIS A 350 -11.72 7.11 -19.73
CA HIS A 350 -10.70 6.79 -18.74
C HIS A 350 -9.80 8.01 -18.44
N ALA A 351 -9.24 8.62 -19.48
CA ALA A 351 -8.37 9.79 -19.35
C ALA A 351 -9.07 10.99 -18.70
N TYR A 352 -10.28 11.32 -19.14
CA TYR A 352 -10.98 12.51 -18.68
C TYR A 352 -11.72 12.28 -17.35
N ASN A 353 -12.65 11.34 -17.29
CA ASN A 353 -13.55 11.20 -16.15
C ASN A 353 -12.94 10.46 -14.95
N PHE A 354 -12.04 9.50 -15.19
CA PHE A 354 -11.42 8.76 -14.09
C PHE A 354 -10.12 9.42 -13.65
N LEU A 355 -9.22 9.73 -14.59
CA LEU A 355 -7.93 10.33 -14.26
C LEU A 355 -8.06 11.82 -14.01
N GLN A 356 -8.42 12.65 -15.01
CA GLN A 356 -8.46 14.09 -14.80
C GLN A 356 -9.47 14.52 -13.72
N GLN A 357 -10.74 14.08 -13.76
CA GLN A 357 -11.73 14.51 -12.76
C GLN A 357 -11.51 13.90 -11.37
N GLY A 358 -10.81 12.76 -11.28
CA GLY A 358 -10.63 12.00 -10.05
C GLY A 358 -9.17 11.92 -9.60
N TYR A 359 -8.45 10.92 -10.08
CA TYR A 359 -7.14 10.56 -9.54
C TYR A 359 -6.00 11.56 -9.79
N ALA A 360 -6.20 12.55 -10.66
CA ALA A 360 -5.31 13.69 -10.88
C ALA A 360 -5.93 15.02 -10.46
N ASN A 361 -7.03 14.99 -9.69
CA ASN A 361 -7.71 16.17 -9.17
C ASN A 361 -7.43 16.34 -7.67
N PRO A 362 -6.58 17.30 -7.25
CA PRO A 362 -6.31 17.54 -5.83
C PRO A 362 -7.53 17.90 -4.96
N GLU A 363 -8.70 18.19 -5.56
CA GLU A 363 -9.96 18.47 -4.86
C GLU A 363 -10.88 17.23 -4.74
N ASP A 364 -10.54 16.09 -5.34
CA ASP A 364 -11.34 14.85 -5.30
C ASP A 364 -10.90 13.94 -4.16
N GLU A 365 -11.85 13.27 -3.49
CA GLU A 365 -11.58 12.37 -2.37
C GLU A 365 -10.75 11.14 -2.75
N ARG A 366 -10.70 10.79 -4.04
CA ARG A 366 -9.89 9.68 -4.56
C ARG A 366 -8.44 10.05 -4.79
N TYR A 367 -8.09 11.33 -4.68
CA TYR A 367 -6.76 11.82 -5.00
C TYR A 367 -5.74 11.50 -3.90
N HIS A 368 -4.76 10.67 -4.25
CA HIS A 368 -3.57 10.39 -3.44
C HIS A 368 -2.28 10.52 -4.28
N GLY A 369 -2.35 11.22 -5.42
CA GLY A 369 -1.30 11.30 -6.44
C GLY A 369 -1.71 10.64 -7.76
N SER A 370 -1.25 11.20 -8.88
CA SER A 370 -1.61 10.72 -10.23
C SER A 370 -0.66 9.65 -10.79
N TRP A 371 0.09 8.93 -9.97
CA TRP A 371 0.92 7.78 -10.38
C TRP A 371 0.26 6.46 -9.95
N PHE A 372 0.73 5.31 -10.45
CA PHE A 372 0.16 4.01 -10.08
C PHE A 372 0.23 3.75 -8.58
N GLY A 373 1.42 3.88 -8.01
CA GLY A 373 1.65 3.86 -6.57
C GLY A 373 1.38 2.53 -5.89
N ASN A 374 0.99 2.62 -4.62
CA ASN A 374 0.80 1.50 -3.70
C ASN A 374 -0.36 1.82 -2.74
N LYS A 375 -0.53 1.09 -1.64
CA LYS A 375 -1.59 1.36 -0.66
C LYS A 375 -1.35 2.58 0.23
N ALA A 376 -0.19 3.22 0.15
CA ALA A 376 0.10 4.47 0.85
C ALA A 376 0.05 5.72 -0.03
N SER A 377 0.14 5.60 -1.35
CA SER A 377 0.12 6.75 -2.27
C SER A 377 -0.24 6.34 -3.69
N GLY A 378 -0.70 7.29 -4.50
CA GLY A 378 -1.09 7.08 -5.88
C GLY A 378 -2.49 6.47 -6.05
N ILE A 379 -2.80 6.10 -7.29
CA ILE A 379 -4.11 5.59 -7.72
C ILE A 379 -4.53 4.35 -6.94
N ASN A 380 -3.59 3.45 -6.64
CA ASN A 380 -3.88 2.17 -5.99
C ASN A 380 -4.55 2.30 -4.60
N VAL A 381 -4.41 3.45 -3.92
CA VAL A 381 -5.05 3.68 -2.62
C VAL A 381 -6.56 3.45 -2.71
N GLN A 382 -7.21 4.04 -3.73
CA GLN A 382 -8.68 4.06 -3.88
C GLN A 382 -9.19 3.27 -5.12
N TYR A 383 -8.29 2.79 -5.99
CA TYR A 383 -8.70 2.17 -7.26
C TYR A 383 -8.99 0.67 -7.17
N ALA A 384 -8.08 -0.11 -6.59
CA ALA A 384 -8.17 -1.57 -6.59
C ALA A 384 -8.12 -2.15 -5.18
N SER A 385 -8.77 -3.28 -4.93
CA SER A 385 -8.56 -4.04 -3.70
C SER A 385 -7.26 -4.84 -3.70
N ASP A 386 -6.68 -5.06 -4.88
CA ASP A 386 -5.37 -5.69 -5.02
C ASP A 386 -4.27 -4.76 -4.50
N PRO A 387 -3.55 -5.12 -3.41
CA PRO A 387 -2.51 -4.27 -2.85
C PRO A 387 -1.34 -4.02 -3.81
N TYR A 388 -1.13 -4.89 -4.80
CA TYR A 388 -0.03 -4.79 -5.77
C TYR A 388 -0.51 -4.39 -7.17
N TRP A 389 -1.72 -3.86 -7.31
CA TRP A 389 -2.25 -3.36 -8.59
C TRP A 389 -1.28 -2.37 -9.28
N GLY A 390 -0.75 -1.42 -8.51
CA GLY A 390 0.17 -0.41 -9.05
C GLY A 390 1.49 -1.00 -9.55
N GLU A 391 2.00 -2.05 -8.91
CA GLU A 391 3.19 -2.78 -9.38
C GLU A 391 2.91 -3.60 -10.63
N LYS A 392 1.71 -4.19 -10.75
CA LYS A 392 1.30 -4.92 -11.96
C LYS A 392 1.20 -3.99 -13.16
N ALA A 393 0.57 -2.81 -12.99
CA ALA A 393 0.54 -1.78 -14.01
C ALA A 393 1.95 -1.27 -14.37
N ALA A 394 2.80 -1.01 -13.35
CA ALA A 394 4.19 -0.62 -13.56
C ALA A 394 5.00 -1.69 -14.31
N SER A 395 4.75 -2.97 -14.05
CA SER A 395 5.43 -4.08 -14.73
C SER A 395 5.12 -4.12 -16.23
N PHE A 396 3.87 -3.83 -16.61
CA PHE A 396 3.50 -3.66 -18.01
C PHE A 396 4.18 -2.44 -18.63
N TYR A 397 4.18 -1.30 -17.93
CA TYR A 397 4.86 -0.10 -18.43
C TYR A 397 6.35 -0.36 -18.65
N TYR A 398 7.05 -0.95 -17.67
CA TYR A 398 8.45 -1.31 -17.80
C TYR A 398 8.72 -2.21 -19.02
N SER A 399 7.83 -3.17 -19.28
CA SER A 399 7.98 -4.11 -20.40
C SER A 399 7.72 -3.46 -21.77
N LEU A 400 6.91 -2.40 -21.83
CA LEU A 400 6.64 -1.62 -23.03
C LEU A 400 7.79 -0.63 -23.33
N ASP A 401 8.26 0.06 -22.29
CA ASP A 401 9.03 1.30 -22.40
C ASP A 401 10.36 1.16 -23.15
N ASN A 402 11.08 0.05 -22.93
CA ASN A 402 12.45 -0.17 -23.42
C ASN A 402 13.39 1.04 -23.13
N GLY A 403 13.11 1.77 -22.05
CA GLY A 403 13.86 2.93 -21.59
C GLY A 403 13.58 4.25 -22.33
N LYS A 404 12.60 4.33 -23.25
CA LYS A 404 12.34 5.59 -23.99
C LYS A 404 11.84 6.70 -23.07
N ASP A 405 10.93 6.38 -22.17
CA ASP A 405 10.39 7.31 -21.19
C ASP A 405 11.30 7.43 -19.97
N LEU A 406 11.83 6.31 -19.47
CA LEU A 406 12.77 6.33 -18.33
C LEU A 406 13.95 7.27 -18.55
N ASN A 407 14.48 7.35 -19.78
CA ASN A 407 15.64 8.18 -20.10
C ASN A 407 15.30 9.65 -20.40
N GLU A 408 14.04 9.97 -20.70
CA GLU A 408 13.62 11.31 -21.16
C GLU A 408 12.74 12.05 -20.14
N ILE A 409 11.94 11.34 -19.35
CA ILE A 409 11.00 11.92 -18.39
C ILE A 409 11.70 12.11 -17.04
N GLN A 410 11.86 13.37 -16.65
CA GLN A 410 12.43 13.73 -15.36
C GLN A 410 11.34 13.85 -14.30
N ILE A 411 11.51 13.15 -13.18
CA ILE A 411 10.59 13.22 -12.05
C ILE A 411 11.30 13.59 -10.76
N ILE A 412 10.56 14.24 -9.87
CA ILE A 412 10.92 14.44 -8.47
C ILE A 412 9.95 13.61 -7.63
N THR A 413 10.45 12.59 -6.94
CA THR A 413 9.64 11.72 -6.08
C THR A 413 10.27 11.62 -4.69
N GLN A 414 9.50 11.90 -3.64
CA GLN A 414 9.96 11.76 -2.27
C GLN A 414 8.82 11.70 -1.26
N LYS A 415 9.13 11.20 -0.05
CA LYS A 415 8.27 11.37 1.13
C LYS A 415 8.55 12.73 1.77
N LEU A 416 7.51 13.53 1.97
CA LEU A 416 7.62 14.88 2.51
C LEU A 416 7.99 14.89 4.00
N LYS A 417 8.95 15.75 4.34
CA LYS A 417 9.36 16.02 5.74
C LYS A 417 8.61 17.18 6.37
N ASN A 418 8.03 18.06 5.55
CA ASN A 418 7.20 19.21 5.92
C ASN A 418 6.07 19.35 4.89
N ASP A 419 5.04 20.13 5.22
CA ASP A 419 3.97 20.47 4.28
C ASP A 419 4.57 21.19 3.05
N LEU A 420 3.97 20.96 1.89
CA LEU A 420 4.43 21.51 0.61
C LEU A 420 3.28 22.19 -0.12
N ASN A 421 3.47 23.44 -0.53
CA ASN A 421 2.52 24.14 -1.41
C ASN A 421 2.99 24.09 -2.86
N VAL A 422 2.05 23.91 -3.78
CA VAL A 422 2.24 24.12 -5.22
C VAL A 422 1.58 25.43 -5.61
N TYR A 423 2.34 26.33 -6.25
CA TYR A 423 1.90 27.67 -6.63
C TYR A 423 1.64 27.75 -8.14
N ASP A 424 0.77 28.67 -8.57
CA ASP A 424 0.47 28.93 -9.99
C ASP A 424 1.60 29.66 -10.72
N GLU A 425 2.31 30.52 -10.00
CA GLU A 425 3.53 31.20 -10.42
C GLU A 425 4.47 31.38 -9.21
N VAL A 426 5.70 31.82 -9.46
CA VAL A 426 6.67 32.12 -8.39
C VAL A 426 6.09 33.16 -7.44
N ASP A 427 6.04 32.82 -6.14
CA ASP A 427 5.42 33.64 -5.08
C ASP A 427 3.93 33.98 -5.34
N GLY A 428 3.24 33.18 -6.15
CA GLY A 428 1.84 33.36 -6.55
C GLY A 428 0.80 32.81 -5.58
N SER A 429 -0.36 32.45 -6.14
CA SER A 429 -1.45 31.77 -5.43
C SER A 429 -1.17 30.29 -5.29
N VAL A 430 -1.53 29.71 -4.14
CA VAL A 430 -1.45 28.25 -3.94
C VAL A 430 -2.54 27.58 -4.77
N LEU A 431 -2.15 26.66 -5.66
CA LEU A 431 -3.03 25.80 -6.43
C LEU A 431 -3.57 24.66 -5.55
N TYR A 432 -2.67 23.95 -4.87
CA TYR A 432 -2.96 22.85 -3.95
C TYR A 432 -1.77 22.63 -3.00
N SER A 433 -1.94 21.75 -2.01
CA SER A 433 -0.95 21.52 -0.96
C SER A 433 -0.89 20.04 -0.59
N TYR A 434 0.26 19.61 -0.09
CA TYR A 434 0.50 18.28 0.46
C TYR A 434 0.90 18.40 1.93
N GLU A 435 0.56 17.39 2.71
CA GLU A 435 0.89 17.34 4.12
C GLU A 435 2.23 16.64 4.35
N LYS A 436 2.88 16.99 5.46
CA LYS A 436 4.03 16.24 5.93
C LYS A 436 3.70 14.74 6.02
N GLY A 437 4.55 13.93 5.40
CA GLY A 437 4.45 12.47 5.39
C GLY A 437 3.90 11.90 4.09
N ASP A 438 3.28 12.74 3.25
CA ASP A 438 2.81 12.34 1.93
C ASP A 438 3.99 11.92 1.04
N ILE A 439 3.77 10.89 0.22
CA ILE A 439 4.64 10.61 -0.91
C ILE A 439 4.14 11.44 -2.07
N ILE A 440 5.02 12.25 -2.65
CA ILE A 440 4.73 13.07 -3.82
C ILE A 440 5.53 12.58 -5.01
N SER A 441 5.01 12.83 -6.21
CA SER A 441 5.74 12.68 -7.46
C SER A 441 5.33 13.72 -8.47
N PHE A 442 6.29 14.41 -9.07
CA PHE A 442 6.04 15.45 -10.07
C PHE A 442 6.89 15.22 -11.32
N VAL A 443 6.31 15.51 -12.48
CA VAL A 443 7.10 15.69 -13.71
C VAL A 443 7.79 17.04 -13.63
N TYR A 444 9.12 17.02 -13.60
CA TYR A 444 9.97 18.20 -13.56
C TYR A 444 10.20 18.75 -14.96
N THR A 445 10.00 20.06 -15.16
CA THR A 445 10.16 20.69 -16.47
C THR A 445 11.33 21.68 -16.51
N ASP A 446 11.51 22.51 -15.48
CA ASP A 446 12.57 23.51 -15.43
C ASP A 446 12.85 23.98 -14.00
N SER A 447 13.91 24.76 -13.82
CA SER A 447 14.21 25.46 -12.57
C SER A 447 14.56 26.92 -12.82
N ASP A 448 14.05 27.81 -11.98
CA ASP A 448 14.45 29.22 -11.99
C ASP A 448 14.53 29.77 -10.55
N ASN A 449 15.64 30.46 -10.24
CA ASN A 449 15.83 31.22 -9.00
C ASN A 449 15.41 30.50 -7.68
N GLY A 450 15.66 29.20 -7.57
CA GLY A 450 15.34 28.42 -6.36
C GLY A 450 13.92 27.82 -6.34
N TRP A 451 13.23 27.87 -7.48
CA TRP A 451 11.95 27.23 -7.71
C TRP A 451 12.10 26.13 -8.77
N TYR A 452 11.33 25.06 -8.62
CA TYR A 452 11.12 24.07 -9.67
C TYR A 452 9.77 24.32 -10.32
N GLN A 453 9.76 24.36 -11.65
CA GLN A 453 8.55 24.27 -12.45
C GLN A 453 8.24 22.79 -12.67
N ILE A 454 6.98 22.43 -12.44
CA ILE A 454 6.47 21.07 -12.58
C ILE A 454 5.20 21.08 -13.44
N MET A 455 4.84 19.94 -14.03
CA MET A 455 3.49 19.75 -14.53
C MET A 455 2.51 19.72 -13.35
N SER A 456 1.44 20.52 -13.39
CA SER A 456 0.42 20.51 -12.34
C SER A 456 -0.44 19.26 -12.41
N GLU A 457 -1.02 18.81 -11.30
CA GLU A 457 -1.87 17.60 -11.30
C GLU A 457 -3.13 17.77 -12.16
N ALA A 458 -3.77 18.93 -12.01
CA ALA A 458 -4.99 19.30 -12.71
C ALA A 458 -4.79 20.54 -13.60
N PRO A 459 -5.68 20.81 -14.57
CA PRO A 459 -5.60 21.99 -15.41
C PRO A 459 -5.64 23.28 -14.59
N VAL A 460 -4.80 24.25 -14.97
CA VAL A 460 -4.69 25.55 -14.29
C VAL A 460 -5.28 26.63 -15.18
N LYS A 461 -6.16 27.46 -14.61
CA LYS A 461 -6.75 28.60 -15.31
C LYS A 461 -7.05 29.73 -14.34
N ASP A 462 -6.64 30.95 -14.71
CA ASP A 462 -6.82 32.15 -13.90
C ASP A 462 -6.28 32.01 -12.46
N GLY A 463 -5.11 31.37 -12.32
CA GLY A 463 -4.39 31.20 -11.04
C GLY A 463 -5.00 30.20 -10.06
N LYS A 464 -5.79 29.24 -10.55
CA LYS A 464 -6.44 28.19 -9.77
C LYS A 464 -6.61 26.92 -10.57
N ILE A 465 -6.87 25.82 -9.87
CA ILE A 465 -7.35 24.58 -10.50
C ILE A 465 -8.72 24.84 -11.14
N ASP A 466 -8.87 24.42 -12.39
CA ASP A 466 -10.15 24.35 -13.09
C ASP A 466 -10.24 23.01 -13.81
N ILE A 467 -10.82 22.03 -13.12
CA ILE A 467 -10.83 20.64 -13.58
C ILE A 467 -11.59 20.42 -14.89
N ASN A 468 -12.47 21.35 -15.27
CA ASN A 468 -13.23 21.29 -16.52
C ASN A 468 -12.53 22.00 -17.69
N SER A 469 -11.40 22.66 -17.43
CA SER A 469 -10.59 23.28 -18.48
C SER A 469 -9.72 22.24 -19.19
N THR A 470 -9.34 22.55 -20.43
CA THR A 470 -8.40 21.74 -21.20
C THR A 470 -7.03 21.78 -20.54
N TYR A 471 -6.46 20.60 -20.29
CA TYR A 471 -5.07 20.51 -19.86
C TYR A 471 -4.15 20.80 -21.05
N THR A 472 -3.11 21.60 -20.84
CA THR A 472 -2.12 21.92 -21.88
C THR A 472 -0.72 21.83 -21.30
N LYS A 473 0.29 21.93 -22.17
CA LYS A 473 1.69 22.05 -21.73
C LYS A 473 1.98 23.25 -20.81
N ASP A 474 1.08 24.24 -20.79
CA ASP A 474 1.19 25.43 -19.95
C ASP A 474 0.46 25.25 -18.60
N SER A 475 -0.19 24.09 -18.37
CA SER A 475 -0.73 23.67 -17.07
C SER A 475 0.44 23.26 -16.16
N VAL A 476 1.14 24.26 -15.63
CA VAL A 476 2.30 24.08 -14.76
C VAL A 476 2.03 24.59 -13.35
N GLY A 477 2.79 24.08 -12.39
CA GLY A 477 2.87 24.57 -11.04
C GLY A 477 4.32 24.84 -10.64
N TYR A 478 4.51 25.54 -9.54
CA TYR A 478 5.82 25.92 -9.02
C TYR A 478 5.95 25.49 -7.56
N ILE A 479 7.09 24.89 -7.23
CA ILE A 479 7.44 24.49 -5.86
C ILE A 479 8.78 25.10 -5.47
N GLN A 480 8.89 25.57 -4.23
CA GLN A 480 10.14 26.13 -3.75
C GLN A 480 11.12 24.98 -3.47
N ALA A 481 12.29 24.99 -4.12
CA ALA A 481 13.25 23.88 -4.01
C ALA A 481 13.73 23.65 -2.57
N SER A 482 13.75 24.69 -1.74
CA SER A 482 14.10 24.57 -0.32
C SER A 482 13.09 23.74 0.48
N ASP A 483 11.83 23.66 0.05
CA ASP A 483 10.78 22.99 0.80
C ASP A 483 10.83 21.48 0.60
N LEU A 484 11.44 21.03 -0.52
CA LEU A 484 11.75 19.62 -0.75
C LEU A 484 13.01 19.14 -0.02
N ASN A 485 13.99 20.02 0.18
CA ASN A 485 15.33 19.66 0.67
C ASN A 485 15.50 19.72 2.20
N GLN A 486 14.43 20.00 2.96
CA GLN A 486 14.48 20.23 4.41
C GLN A 486 14.21 18.98 5.24
#